data_AF-A0A5K7Z1E6-F1
#
_entry.id   AF-A0A5K7Z1E6-F1
#
_cell.length_a   1.000
_cell.length_b   1.000
_cell.length_c   1.000
_cell.angle_alpha   90.00
_cell.angle_beta   90.00
_cell.angle_gamma   90.00
#
_symmetry.space_group_name_H-M   'P 1'
#
loop_
_entity.id
_entity.type
_entity.pdbx_description
1 polymer ?
#
loop_
_entity_poly.entity_id
_entity_poly.type
_entity_poly.pdbx_seq_one_letter_code
_entity_poly.pdbx_strand_id
1 'polypeptide(L)'
;MKKILSIAVLLLLFGSTSWALWIDGPVNVGSIDSYTGIHDSVGNSYAEELAWLQSINLIGDDVTLTKYDPPALYDTYETSALNTKVDYTYAMQLTGEAQYFYVKLGQGQIGPVDHFLFENTALSFDWGVIDLSEVLKDIDSLDFTVTIGLISHGGGTGAAPVPEPATMLLLGTGLLGLAVTGRKKFKK
;
A
#
# COMPACT_ATOMS: atom_id res chain seq x y z
N MET A 1 9.61 39.06 16.46
CA MET A 1 8.45 38.84 15.57
C MET A 1 8.88 38.35 14.18
N LYS A 2 9.69 39.10 13.42
CA LYS A 2 10.18 38.68 12.08
C LYS A 2 10.82 37.28 12.01
N LYS A 3 11.67 36.92 12.99
CA LYS A 3 12.34 35.60 13.05
C LYS A 3 11.41 34.41 13.32
N ILE A 4 10.31 34.63 14.04
CA ILE A 4 9.32 33.58 14.35
C ILE A 4 8.45 33.31 13.10
N LEU A 5 8.11 34.37 12.38
CA LEU A 5 7.40 34.28 11.09
C LEU A 5 8.23 33.50 10.06
N SER A 6 9.56 33.74 9.99
CA SER A 6 10.45 33.01 9.07
C SER A 6 10.52 31.50 9.36
N ILE A 7 10.51 31.08 10.64
CA ILE A 7 10.55 29.66 11.02
C ILE A 7 9.21 28.99 10.71
N ALA A 8 8.08 29.66 10.96
CA ALA A 8 6.76 29.15 10.61
C ALA A 8 6.60 28.97 9.09
N VAL A 9 7.11 29.90 8.29
CA VAL A 9 7.12 29.77 6.81
C VAL A 9 8.02 28.63 6.35
N LEU A 10 9.17 28.41 7.00
CA LEU A 10 10.06 27.29 6.67
C LEU A 10 9.42 25.92 6.97
N LEU A 11 8.64 25.81 8.05
CA LEU A 11 7.94 24.58 8.42
C LEU A 11 6.81 24.23 7.45
N LEU A 12 6.15 25.23 6.86
CA LEU A 12 5.13 25.01 5.83
C LEU A 12 5.70 24.42 4.52
N LEU A 13 7.01 24.52 4.29
CA LEU A 13 7.67 23.92 3.12
C LEU A 13 7.85 22.40 3.23
N PHE A 14 7.63 21.82 4.41
CA PHE A 14 7.72 20.37 4.64
C PHE A 14 6.36 19.66 4.61
N GLY A 15 5.28 20.36 4.23
CA GLY A 15 3.98 19.73 4.03
C GLY A 15 3.94 18.91 2.74
N SER A 16 4.03 17.59 2.84
CA SER A 16 3.70 16.70 1.72
C SER A 16 2.18 16.57 1.59
N THR A 17 1.65 16.67 0.38
CA THR A 17 0.26 16.30 0.08
C THR A 17 0.17 14.77 0.04
N SER A 18 -0.71 14.18 0.84
CA SER A 18 -1.03 12.76 0.77
C SER A 18 -2.33 12.61 -0.02
N TRP A 19 -2.28 11.85 -1.10
CA TRP A 19 -3.46 11.50 -1.89
C TRP A 19 -3.96 10.15 -1.40
N ALA A 20 -5.29 9.99 -1.37
CA ALA A 20 -5.93 8.75 -1.00
C ALA A 20 -7.03 8.43 -2.00
N LEU A 21 -7.18 7.14 -2.28
CA LEU A 21 -8.20 6.55 -3.10
C LEU A 21 -9.36 6.10 -2.23
N TRP A 22 -10.52 6.09 -2.85
CA TRP A 22 -11.80 5.78 -2.22
C TRP A 22 -12.56 4.81 -3.10
N ILE A 23 -13.43 4.01 -2.51
CA ILE A 23 -14.45 3.24 -3.24
C ILE A 23 -15.79 3.99 -3.14
N ASP A 24 -16.77 3.61 -3.95
CA ASP A 24 -18.09 4.26 -3.97
C ASP A 24 -18.67 4.46 -2.55
N GLY A 25 -18.61 5.72 -2.06
CA GLY A 25 -18.94 6.08 -0.67
C GLY A 25 -17.78 6.70 0.14
N PRO A 26 -17.88 6.74 1.49
CA PRO A 26 -16.91 7.40 2.36
C PRO A 26 -15.75 6.47 2.80
N VAL A 27 -15.46 5.41 2.05
CA VAL A 27 -14.44 4.41 2.44
C VAL A 27 -13.12 4.77 1.76
N ASN A 28 -12.14 5.15 2.58
CA ASN A 28 -10.77 5.40 2.16
C ASN A 28 -10.01 4.08 2.11
N VAL A 29 -9.40 3.77 0.96
CA VAL A 29 -8.63 2.54 0.72
C VAL A 29 -7.13 2.77 0.64
N GLY A 30 -6.65 4.00 0.87
CA GLY A 30 -5.23 4.34 0.89
C GLY A 30 -4.67 4.71 -0.48
N SER A 31 -3.49 4.22 -0.81
CA SER A 31 -2.77 4.48 -2.07
C SER A 31 -2.65 3.21 -2.90
N ILE A 32 -2.26 3.35 -4.17
CA ILE A 32 -1.93 2.23 -5.04
C ILE A 32 -0.74 1.45 -4.46
N ASP A 33 -0.87 0.12 -4.41
CA ASP A 33 0.15 -0.78 -3.91
C ASP A 33 1.26 -1.03 -4.92
N SER A 34 2.44 -1.38 -4.41
CA SER A 34 3.65 -1.49 -5.22
C SER A 34 3.85 -2.89 -5.77
N TYR A 35 4.07 -2.98 -7.08
CA TYR A 35 4.48 -4.22 -7.74
C TYR A 35 5.82 -4.70 -7.24
N THR A 36 5.87 -5.94 -6.79
CA THR A 36 7.11 -6.55 -6.28
C THR A 36 7.54 -7.80 -7.05
N GLY A 37 6.61 -8.46 -7.74
CA GLY A 37 6.91 -9.62 -8.57
C GLY A 37 5.85 -9.86 -9.65
N ILE A 38 6.29 -10.37 -10.80
CA ILE A 38 5.44 -10.73 -11.94
C ILE A 38 5.92 -12.08 -12.46
N HIS A 39 5.01 -12.98 -12.83
CA HIS A 39 5.39 -14.28 -13.38
C HIS A 39 4.43 -14.76 -14.47
N ASP A 40 5.02 -15.41 -15.47
CA ASP A 40 4.30 -16.07 -16.55
C ASP A 40 3.77 -17.42 -16.05
N SER A 41 2.45 -17.61 -16.06
CA SER A 41 1.77 -18.90 -15.84
C SER A 41 2.49 -19.82 -14.85
N VAL A 42 2.56 -19.41 -13.58
CA VAL A 42 2.81 -20.37 -12.51
C VAL A 42 1.68 -21.40 -12.62
N GLY A 43 2.02 -22.68 -12.76
CA GLY A 43 1.02 -23.72 -13.02
C GLY A 43 -0.16 -23.66 -12.05
N ASN A 44 -1.31 -24.19 -12.44
CA ASN A 44 -2.57 -23.97 -11.71
C ASN A 44 -2.68 -24.70 -10.36
N SER A 45 -1.59 -25.28 -9.86
CA SER A 45 -1.56 -25.96 -8.57
C SER A 45 -1.08 -25.03 -7.45
N TYR A 46 -1.63 -25.24 -6.25
CA TYR A 46 -1.20 -24.54 -5.04
C TYR A 46 0.30 -24.69 -4.75
N ALA A 47 0.87 -25.87 -5.06
CA ALA A 47 2.28 -26.15 -4.80
C ALA A 47 3.21 -25.33 -5.70
N GLU A 48 2.83 -25.10 -6.97
CA GLU A 48 3.60 -24.28 -7.90
C GLU A 48 3.52 -22.79 -7.53
N GLU A 49 2.33 -22.30 -7.17
CA GLU A 49 2.14 -20.92 -6.70
C GLU A 49 2.97 -20.64 -5.43
N LEU A 50 2.96 -21.57 -4.46
CA LEU A 50 3.78 -21.44 -3.25
C LEU A 50 5.28 -21.50 -3.56
N ALA A 51 5.72 -22.40 -4.44
CA ALA A 51 7.13 -22.51 -4.83
C ALA A 51 7.63 -21.24 -5.53
N TRP A 52 6.80 -20.63 -6.38
CA TRP A 52 7.12 -19.35 -6.99
C TRP A 52 7.24 -18.24 -5.93
N LEU A 53 6.28 -18.12 -5.02
CA LEU A 53 6.34 -17.12 -3.95
C LEU A 53 7.56 -17.29 -3.04
N GLN A 54 7.91 -18.53 -2.70
CA GLN A 54 9.14 -18.83 -1.95
C GLN A 54 10.40 -18.46 -2.73
N SER A 55 10.39 -18.61 -4.06
CA SER A 55 11.54 -18.23 -4.92
C SER A 55 11.83 -16.73 -4.93
N ILE A 56 10.83 -15.89 -4.60
CA ILE A 56 10.97 -14.43 -4.63
C ILE A 56 11.85 -13.91 -3.47
N ASN A 57 12.17 -14.72 -2.44
CA ASN A 57 13.08 -14.37 -1.34
C ASN A 57 12.77 -13.01 -0.64
N LEU A 58 11.54 -12.52 -0.74
CA LEU A 58 11.09 -11.29 -0.09
C LEU A 58 10.32 -11.55 1.21
N ILE A 59 9.83 -12.78 1.41
CA ILE A 59 8.82 -13.11 2.44
C ILE A 59 9.35 -14.12 3.48
N GLY A 60 10.64 -14.47 3.42
CA GLY A 60 11.24 -15.51 4.28
C GLY A 60 10.72 -16.92 3.97
N ASP A 61 11.23 -17.93 4.67
CA ASP A 61 10.86 -19.33 4.42
C ASP A 61 9.48 -19.73 5.01
N ASP A 62 8.93 -18.91 5.91
CA ASP A 62 7.67 -19.15 6.64
C ASP A 62 6.44 -18.48 5.99
N VAL A 63 6.27 -18.71 4.68
CA VAL A 63 5.12 -18.20 3.90
C VAL A 63 3.91 -19.11 4.09
N THR A 64 2.82 -18.58 4.64
CA THR A 64 1.51 -19.25 4.62
C THR A 64 0.63 -18.63 3.54
N LEU A 65 0.36 -19.40 2.49
CA LEU A 65 -0.53 -18.98 1.42
C LEU A 65 -1.98 -19.29 1.82
N THR A 66 -2.77 -18.26 2.07
CA THR A 66 -4.21 -18.41 2.32
C THR A 66 -4.96 -17.92 1.09
N LYS A 67 -5.56 -18.86 0.35
CA LYS A 67 -6.46 -18.53 -0.75
C LYS A 67 -7.81 -18.15 -0.19
N TYR A 68 -8.34 -17.01 -0.62
CA TYR A 68 -9.69 -16.59 -0.29
C TYR A 68 -10.57 -16.68 -1.54
N ASP A 69 -11.87 -16.87 -1.32
CA ASP A 69 -12.87 -16.63 -2.36
C ASP A 69 -12.67 -15.19 -2.85
N PRO A 70 -12.68 -14.92 -4.17
CA PRO A 70 -12.22 -13.65 -4.67
C PRO A 70 -13.04 -12.52 -4.04
N PRO A 71 -12.42 -11.64 -3.23
CA PRO A 71 -13.13 -10.51 -2.66
C PRO A 71 -13.69 -9.67 -3.81
N ALA A 72 -14.82 -9.01 -3.54
CA ALA A 72 -15.38 -8.08 -4.50
C ALA A 72 -14.32 -7.04 -4.87
N LEU A 73 -14.12 -6.85 -6.18
CA LEU A 73 -13.31 -5.76 -6.71
C LEU A 73 -14.19 -4.52 -6.76
N TYR A 74 -13.68 -3.43 -6.20
CA TYR A 74 -14.34 -2.14 -6.19
C TYR A 74 -13.59 -1.19 -7.09
N ASP A 75 -14.31 -0.45 -7.93
CA ASP A 75 -13.75 0.68 -8.65
C ASP A 75 -13.24 1.72 -7.65
N THR A 76 -12.11 2.34 -7.97
CA THR A 76 -11.51 3.39 -7.14
C THR A 76 -11.73 4.78 -7.71
N TYR A 77 -11.71 5.76 -6.82
CA TYR A 77 -11.99 7.16 -7.08
C TYR A 77 -10.96 8.04 -6.37
N GLU A 78 -10.48 9.07 -7.06
CA GLU A 78 -9.68 10.12 -6.42
C GLU A 78 -10.61 11.16 -5.77
N THR A 79 -10.46 11.40 -4.47
CA THR A 79 -11.12 12.54 -3.85
C THR A 79 -10.35 13.82 -4.11
N SER A 80 -10.88 14.60 -5.03
CA SER A 80 -10.76 16.05 -5.05
C SER A 80 -12.04 16.61 -5.67
N ALA A 81 -13.15 16.57 -4.92
CA ALA A 81 -14.43 17.20 -5.26
C ALA A 81 -15.25 16.65 -6.46
N LEU A 82 -14.74 15.75 -7.30
CA LEU A 82 -15.43 15.32 -8.54
C LEU A 82 -15.80 13.83 -8.64
N ASN A 83 -15.43 13.00 -7.67
CA ASN A 83 -15.64 11.54 -7.71
C ASN A 83 -15.18 10.94 -9.05
N THR A 84 -13.96 11.31 -9.46
CA THR A 84 -13.38 10.87 -10.72
C THR A 84 -12.90 9.44 -10.55
N LYS A 85 -13.52 8.51 -11.30
CA LYS A 85 -13.08 7.13 -11.35
C LYS A 85 -11.64 7.09 -11.87
N VAL A 86 -10.80 6.30 -11.22
CA VAL A 86 -9.45 6.00 -11.70
C VAL A 86 -9.52 4.75 -12.55
N ASP A 87 -9.22 4.89 -13.83
CA ASP A 87 -9.30 3.78 -14.77
C ASP A 87 -8.30 2.67 -14.39
N TYR A 88 -8.72 1.42 -14.57
CA TYR A 88 -7.95 0.20 -14.30
C TYR A 88 -7.43 0.04 -12.85
N THR A 89 -7.84 0.91 -11.93
CA THR A 89 -7.44 0.85 -10.53
C THR A 89 -8.58 0.31 -9.68
N TYR A 90 -8.31 -0.79 -8.99
CA TYR A 90 -9.30 -1.54 -8.22
C TYR A 90 -8.85 -1.70 -6.78
N ALA A 91 -9.79 -1.61 -5.86
CA ALA A 91 -9.58 -1.93 -4.47
C ALA A 91 -10.25 -3.26 -4.12
N MET A 92 -9.61 -4.01 -3.24
CA MET A 92 -10.13 -5.25 -2.68
C MET A 92 -9.98 -5.21 -1.16
N GLN A 93 -11.00 -5.72 -0.47
CA GLN A 93 -10.88 -5.90 0.97
C GLN A 93 -10.06 -7.16 1.25
N LEU A 94 -9.01 -7.00 2.05
CA LEU A 94 -8.15 -8.08 2.50
C LEU A 94 -8.69 -8.64 3.82
N THR A 95 -8.63 -9.96 3.96
CA THR A 95 -9.01 -10.69 5.16
C THR A 95 -7.80 -10.80 6.10
N GLY A 96 -7.56 -9.74 6.86
CA GLY A 96 -6.47 -9.63 7.84
C GLY A 96 -5.36 -8.67 7.42
N GLU A 97 -4.38 -8.47 8.30
CA GLU A 97 -3.25 -7.56 8.07
C GLU A 97 -2.18 -8.23 7.18
N ALA A 98 -2.40 -8.23 5.87
CA ALA A 98 -1.47 -8.81 4.91
C ALA A 98 -0.51 -7.74 4.37
N GLN A 99 0.79 -7.89 4.67
CA GLN A 99 1.84 -7.04 4.10
C GLN A 99 2.07 -7.32 2.61
N TYR A 100 1.82 -8.55 2.17
CA TYR A 100 1.89 -8.93 0.76
C TYR A 100 0.62 -9.67 0.35
N PHE A 101 0.20 -9.46 -0.89
CA PHE A 101 -0.89 -10.20 -1.51
C PHE A 101 -0.57 -10.42 -2.98
N TYR A 102 -1.09 -11.49 -3.56
CA TYR A 102 -0.94 -11.72 -4.98
C TYR A 102 -2.29 -11.85 -5.66
N VAL A 103 -2.33 -11.37 -6.90
CA VAL A 103 -3.50 -11.37 -7.76
C VAL A 103 -3.19 -12.27 -8.93
N LYS A 104 -4.09 -13.22 -9.17
CA LYS A 104 -4.10 -14.08 -10.34
C LYS A 104 -5.20 -13.64 -11.28
N LEU A 105 -4.84 -13.30 -12.51
CA LEU A 105 -5.79 -12.95 -13.56
C LEU A 105 -6.07 -14.19 -14.42
N GLY A 106 -7.33 -14.41 -14.79
CA GLY A 106 -7.70 -15.50 -15.70
C GLY A 106 -7.06 -15.35 -17.08
N GLN A 107 -6.45 -16.42 -17.60
CA GLN A 107 -5.68 -16.46 -18.86
C GLN A 107 -6.49 -16.15 -20.15
N GLY A 108 -7.78 -15.83 -20.06
CA GLY A 108 -8.69 -15.79 -21.22
C GLY A 108 -8.28 -14.83 -22.34
N GLN A 109 -7.63 -13.70 -22.02
CA GLN A 109 -7.31 -12.64 -22.99
C GLN A 109 -6.07 -11.77 -22.63
N ILE A 110 -5.39 -12.01 -21.51
CA ILE A 110 -4.51 -11.00 -20.87
C ILE A 110 -3.01 -11.20 -21.21
N GLY A 111 -2.64 -12.32 -21.83
CA GLY A 111 -1.25 -12.65 -22.17
C GLY A 111 -0.66 -13.75 -21.28
N PRO A 112 0.66 -14.02 -21.35
CA PRO A 112 1.30 -15.11 -20.62
C PRO A 112 1.43 -14.83 -19.11
N VAL A 113 1.40 -13.55 -18.75
CA VAL A 113 1.48 -13.09 -17.36
C VAL A 113 0.10 -13.16 -16.74
N ASP A 114 -0.02 -13.95 -15.67
CA ASP A 114 -1.26 -14.09 -14.92
C ASP A 114 -1.07 -13.94 -13.40
N HIS A 115 0.17 -13.96 -12.87
CA HIS A 115 0.42 -13.80 -11.43
C HIS A 115 1.18 -12.50 -11.14
N PHE A 116 0.62 -11.71 -10.23
CA PHE A 116 1.14 -10.42 -9.80
C PHE A 116 1.25 -10.38 -8.29
N LEU A 117 2.43 -10.09 -7.75
CA LEU A 117 2.69 -9.93 -6.33
C LEU A 117 2.80 -8.45 -5.98
N PHE A 118 2.06 -8.04 -4.96
CA PHE A 118 1.98 -6.67 -4.46
C PHE A 118 2.46 -6.59 -3.01
N GLU A 119 3.16 -5.49 -2.72
CA GLU A 119 3.44 -5.03 -1.36
C GLU A 119 2.33 -4.06 -0.95
N ASN A 120 1.64 -4.38 0.14
CA ASN A 120 0.59 -3.55 0.69
C ASN A 120 1.21 -2.32 1.37
N THR A 121 0.93 -1.16 0.80
CA THR A 121 1.37 0.15 1.26
C THR A 121 0.28 0.91 2.03
N ALA A 122 -0.91 0.30 2.18
CA ALA A 122 -2.04 0.91 2.84
C ALA A 122 -1.78 1.13 4.33
N LEU A 123 -2.38 2.20 4.87
CA LEU A 123 -2.22 2.60 6.27
C LEU A 123 -2.81 1.58 7.26
N SER A 124 -3.77 0.75 6.85
CA SER A 124 -4.45 -0.21 7.73
C SER A 124 -4.33 -1.68 7.30
N PHE A 125 -3.59 -2.01 6.24
CA PHE A 125 -3.45 -3.37 5.67
C PHE A 125 -4.76 -4.13 5.34
N ASP A 126 -5.93 -3.54 5.60
CA ASP A 126 -7.26 -4.13 5.37
C ASP A 126 -7.69 -4.05 3.89
N TRP A 127 -6.98 -3.26 3.10
CA TRP A 127 -7.27 -3.03 1.69
C TRP A 127 -6.02 -3.26 0.86
N GLY A 128 -6.21 -3.86 -0.30
CA GLY A 128 -5.23 -3.91 -1.37
C GLY A 128 -5.74 -3.09 -2.54
N VAL A 129 -4.92 -2.21 -3.09
CA VAL A 129 -5.26 -1.33 -4.22
C VAL A 129 -4.31 -1.61 -5.37
N ILE A 130 -4.84 -2.15 -6.46
CA ILE A 130 -4.06 -2.56 -7.63
C ILE A 130 -4.35 -1.66 -8.80
N ASP A 131 -3.31 -1.29 -9.55
CA ASP A 131 -3.44 -0.62 -10.84
C ASP A 131 -3.08 -1.60 -11.96
N LEU A 132 -4.07 -2.01 -12.74
CA LEU A 132 -3.92 -2.95 -13.84
C LEU A 132 -3.82 -2.26 -15.20
N SER A 133 -3.58 -0.95 -15.25
CA SER A 133 -3.52 -0.18 -16.50
C SER A 133 -2.54 -0.76 -17.52
N GLU A 134 -1.35 -1.15 -17.10
CA GLU A 134 -0.34 -1.75 -17.98
C GLU A 134 -0.77 -3.10 -18.58
N VAL A 135 -1.63 -3.82 -17.87
CA VAL A 135 -2.08 -5.17 -18.20
C VAL A 135 -3.37 -5.14 -19.03
N LEU A 136 -4.25 -4.18 -18.77
CA LEU A 136 -5.59 -4.10 -19.35
C LEU A 136 -5.76 -3.00 -20.42
N LYS A 137 -4.78 -2.12 -20.63
CA LYS A 137 -4.86 -0.99 -21.59
C LYS A 137 -5.21 -1.38 -23.03
N ASP A 138 -4.87 -2.60 -23.43
CA ASP A 138 -5.08 -3.11 -24.79
C ASP A 138 -6.27 -4.08 -24.90
N ILE A 139 -7.08 -4.22 -23.85
CA ILE A 139 -8.19 -5.18 -23.77
C ILE A 139 -9.53 -4.43 -23.79
N ASP A 140 -10.21 -4.47 -24.94
CA ASP A 140 -11.47 -3.75 -25.22
C ASP A 140 -12.71 -4.30 -24.48
N SER A 141 -12.63 -5.45 -23.79
CA SER A 141 -13.77 -6.06 -23.10
C SER A 141 -13.34 -6.85 -21.85
N LEU A 142 -13.87 -6.43 -20.69
CA LEU A 142 -13.46 -6.93 -19.37
C LEU A 142 -14.38 -8.07 -18.89
N ASP A 143 -14.25 -9.26 -19.47
CA ASP A 143 -14.74 -10.50 -18.84
C ASP A 143 -13.53 -11.31 -18.34
N PHE A 144 -12.84 -10.80 -17.32
CA PHE A 144 -11.73 -11.50 -16.68
C PHE A 144 -12.11 -11.95 -15.27
N THR A 145 -11.77 -13.18 -14.92
CA THR A 145 -11.93 -13.71 -13.56
C THR A 145 -10.66 -13.37 -12.77
N VAL A 146 -10.82 -12.67 -11.66
CA VAL A 146 -9.72 -12.39 -10.74
C VAL A 146 -9.78 -13.37 -9.59
N THR A 147 -8.67 -14.05 -9.31
CA THR A 147 -8.47 -14.87 -8.12
C THR A 147 -7.42 -14.21 -7.26
N ILE A 148 -7.65 -14.09 -5.96
CA ILE A 148 -6.72 -13.42 -5.05
C ILE A 148 -6.25 -14.43 -4.01
N GLY A 149 -4.95 -14.43 -3.73
CA GLY A 149 -4.43 -15.13 -2.58
C GLY A 149 -3.65 -14.16 -1.70
N LEU A 150 -3.85 -14.32 -0.40
CA LEU A 150 -3.22 -13.49 0.60
C LEU A 150 -1.99 -14.21 1.15
N ILE A 151 -0.95 -13.44 1.38
CA ILE A 151 0.26 -13.91 2.02
C ILE A 151 0.30 -13.27 3.40
N SER A 152 -0.26 -13.98 4.38
CA SER A 152 -0.09 -13.61 5.78
C SER A 152 1.19 -14.25 6.29
N HIS A 153 2.07 -13.44 6.89
CA HIS A 153 3.29 -13.96 7.48
C HIS A 153 2.94 -14.91 8.64
N GLY A 154 3.27 -16.18 8.46
CA GLY A 154 3.16 -17.21 9.48
C GLY A 154 4.38 -17.19 10.40
N GLY A 155 4.55 -16.12 11.18
CA GLY A 155 5.43 -16.09 12.36
C GLY A 155 6.95 -16.06 12.12
N GLY A 156 7.56 -14.90 12.39
CA GLY A 156 8.92 -14.83 12.92
C GLY A 156 10.04 -14.55 11.92
N THR A 157 10.41 -13.28 11.78
CA THR A 157 11.58 -12.67 12.44
C THR A 157 11.94 -11.36 11.74
N GLY A 158 12.15 -10.31 12.54
CA GLY A 158 12.66 -9.04 12.07
C GLY A 158 11.56 -8.10 11.62
N ALA A 159 10.86 -7.50 12.58
CA ALA A 159 10.37 -6.15 12.37
C ALA A 159 11.55 -5.34 11.80
N ALA A 160 11.51 -5.00 10.50
CA ALA A 160 12.42 -4.03 9.94
C ALA A 160 12.38 -2.83 10.91
N PRO A 161 13.52 -2.32 11.39
CA PRO A 161 13.51 -1.21 12.34
C PRO A 161 12.75 -0.06 11.69
N VAL A 162 11.49 0.11 12.09
CA VAL A 162 10.67 1.24 11.68
C VAL A 162 11.50 2.44 12.10
N PRO A 163 11.96 3.29 11.16
CA PRO A 163 12.63 4.51 11.54
C PRO A 163 11.66 5.24 12.45
N GLU A 164 12.02 5.37 13.73
CA GLU A 164 11.15 5.97 14.73
C GLU A 164 10.64 7.29 14.14
N PRO A 165 9.32 7.47 14.02
CA PRO A 165 8.76 8.47 13.14
C PRO A 165 9.33 9.84 13.51
N ALA A 166 9.53 10.69 12.50
CA ALA A 166 10.07 12.04 12.66
C ALA A 166 9.39 12.87 13.78
N THR A 167 8.22 12.45 14.24
CA THR A 167 7.54 12.89 15.45
C THR A 167 8.36 12.78 16.75
N MET A 168 9.20 11.76 16.96
CA MET A 168 10.07 11.67 18.16
C MET A 168 11.15 12.76 18.14
N LEU A 169 11.76 12.99 16.98
CA LEU A 169 12.72 14.07 16.78
C LEU A 169 12.05 15.45 16.83
N LEU A 170 10.83 15.58 16.29
CA LEU A 170 10.02 16.79 16.36
C LEU A 170 9.58 17.09 17.81
N LEU A 171 9.21 16.07 18.57
CA LEU A 171 8.88 16.17 19.99
C LEU A 171 10.11 16.60 20.80
N GLY A 172 11.27 15.97 20.55
CA GLY A 172 12.53 16.30 21.20
C GLY A 172 12.99 17.73 20.90
N THR A 173 12.95 18.15 19.64
CA THR A 173 13.31 19.52 19.23
C THR A 173 12.31 20.57 19.72
N GLY A 174 11.01 20.23 19.78
CA GLY A 174 9.97 21.06 20.38
C GLY A 174 10.20 21.32 21.88
N LEU A 175 10.50 20.28 22.65
CA LEU A 175 10.83 20.38 24.08
C LEU A 175 12.12 21.17 24.34
N LEU A 176 13.16 20.95 23.52
CA LEU A 176 14.40 21.73 23.57
C LEU A 176 14.15 23.22 23.28
N GLY A 177 13.31 23.53 22.29
CA GLY A 177 12.90 24.90 21.99
C GLY A 177 12.20 25.59 23.17
N LEU A 178 11.31 24.88 23.86
CA LEU A 178 10.62 25.37 25.06
C LEU A 178 11.58 25.57 26.25
N ALA A 179 12.51 24.65 26.48
CA ALA A 179 13.51 24.78 27.54
C ALA A 179 14.44 25.99 27.32
N VAL A 180 14.90 26.22 26.09
CA VAL A 180 15.76 27.37 25.75
C VAL A 180 15.02 28.69 25.90
N THR A 181 13.76 28.76 25.46
CA THR A 181 12.93 29.97 25.60
C THR A 181 12.49 30.22 27.04
N GLY A 182 12.18 29.17 27.81
CA GLY A 182 11.84 29.24 29.22
C GLY A 182 12.96 29.85 30.07
N ARG A 183 14.22 29.44 29.86
CA ARG A 183 15.38 29.98 30.60
C ARG A 183 15.58 31.48 30.43
N LYS A 184 15.15 32.07 29.30
CA LYS A 184 15.25 33.52 29.08
C LYS A 184 14.18 34.33 29.83
N LYS A 185 13.04 33.73 30.18
CA LYS A 185 11.97 34.40 30.95
C LYS A 185 12.20 34.37 32.45
N PHE A 186 12.90 33.35 32.98
CA PHE A 186 13.20 33.22 34.40
C PHE A 186 14.46 33.99 34.86
N LYS A 187 15.22 34.58 33.94
CA LYS A 187 16.38 35.44 34.26
C LYS A 187 16.08 36.95 34.15
N LYS A 188 14.81 37.33 34.27
CA LYS A 188 14.38 38.72 34.37
C LYS A 188 13.74 38.96 35.73
#